data_AF-A0A3C1GDN7-F1
#
_entry.id   AF-A0A3C1GDN7-F1
#
_cell.length_a   1.000
_cell.length_b   1.000
_cell.length_c   1.000
_cell.angle_alpha   90.00
_cell.angle_beta   90.00
_cell.angle_gamma   90.00
#
_symmetry.space_group_name_H-M   'P 1'
#
loop_
_entity.id
_entity.type
_entity.pdbx_description
1 polymer ?
#
loop_
_entity_poly.entity_id
_entity_poly.type
_entity_poly.pdbx_seq_one_letter_code
_entity_poly.pdbx_strand_id
1 'polypeptide(L)'
;MLPDQGGVDVERMVRAFRLGLKDLLPVWEQIMPDTTLTDLYPLPFLAPDEFRFAPRLWARVVGGFAVAHHDRRLPRDHLLRALTPLYLGRVAAFLLETRDRSPAEIEQAVEEIAGAFEAEKPTLIGRWR
;
A
#
# COMPACT_ATOMS: atom_id res chain seq x y z
N MET A 1 -34.18 8.90 -10.95
CA MET A 1 -32.72 8.81 -10.77
C MET A 1 -32.49 7.85 -9.62
N LEU A 2 -32.09 6.61 -9.90
CA LEU A 2 -31.68 5.68 -8.84
C LEU A 2 -30.42 6.26 -8.19
N PRO A 3 -30.27 6.19 -6.85
CA PRO A 3 -29.01 6.56 -6.22
C PRO A 3 -27.91 5.70 -6.84
N ASP A 4 -26.82 6.35 -7.23
CA ASP A 4 -25.62 5.70 -7.74
C ASP A 4 -25.25 4.56 -6.79
N GLN A 5 -25.25 3.33 -7.29
CA GLN A 5 -25.03 2.13 -6.48
C GLN A 5 -23.56 2.08 -6.08
N GLY A 6 -23.20 2.80 -5.02
CA GLY A 6 -22.06 2.53 -4.13
C GLY A 6 -20.75 2.10 -4.79
N GLY A 7 -20.41 2.62 -5.97
CA GLY A 7 -19.17 2.29 -6.66
C GLY A 7 -18.00 2.70 -5.79
N VAL A 8 -17.09 1.77 -5.50
CA VAL A 8 -15.85 2.11 -4.80
C VAL A 8 -15.15 3.21 -5.60
N ASP A 9 -15.07 4.41 -5.02
CA ASP A 9 -14.47 5.58 -5.68
C ASP A 9 -12.94 5.44 -5.64
N VAL A 10 -12.41 4.69 -6.61
CA VAL A 10 -10.96 4.50 -6.83
C VAL A 10 -10.24 5.85 -6.90
N GLU A 11 -10.87 6.86 -7.51
CA GLU A 11 -10.29 8.20 -7.61
C GLU A 11 -10.12 8.83 -6.23
N ARG A 12 -11.12 8.72 -5.35
CA ARG A 12 -11.02 9.15 -3.95
C ARG A 12 -9.94 8.39 -3.18
N MET A 13 -9.77 7.10 -3.42
CA MET A 13 -8.71 6.30 -2.79
C MET A 13 -7.32 6.76 -3.22
N VAL A 14 -7.12 7.01 -4.52
CA VAL A 14 -5.87 7.57 -5.06
C VAL A 14 -5.63 8.99 -4.51
N ARG A 15 -6.66 9.85 -4.46
CA ARG A 15 -6.54 11.19 -3.85
C ARG A 15 -6.12 11.11 -2.38
N ALA A 16 -6.71 10.20 -1.60
CA ALA A 16 -6.34 9.99 -0.20
C ALA A 16 -4.89 9.48 -0.06
N PHE A 17 -4.45 8.58 -0.93
CA PHE A 17 -3.05 8.14 -1.00
C PHE A 17 -2.10 9.32 -1.29
N ARG A 18 -2.41 10.14 -2.30
CA ARG A 18 -1.61 11.32 -2.68
C ARG A 18 -1.48 12.33 -1.53
N LEU A 19 -2.60 12.61 -0.83
CA LEU A 19 -2.59 13.48 0.35
C LEU A 19 -1.77 12.86 1.48
N GLY A 20 -1.90 11.54 1.70
CA GLY A 20 -1.09 10.81 2.67
C GLY A 20 0.41 10.92 2.41
N LEU A 21 0.87 10.75 1.16
CA LEU A 21 2.30 10.91 0.84
C LEU A 21 2.77 12.34 1.14
N LYS A 22 1.96 13.37 0.88
CA LYS A 22 2.32 14.74 1.22
C LYS A 22 2.43 14.96 2.74
N ASP A 23 1.45 14.49 3.49
CA ASP A 23 1.28 14.88 4.91
C ASP A 23 2.01 13.96 5.89
N LEU A 24 2.26 12.70 5.50
CA LEU A 24 2.82 11.67 6.38
C LEU A 24 4.22 11.23 5.98
N LEU A 25 4.83 11.82 4.95
CA LEU A 25 6.19 11.47 4.55
C LEU A 25 7.20 11.50 5.71
N PRO A 26 7.22 12.53 6.59
CA PRO A 26 8.15 12.56 7.72
C PRO A 26 7.91 11.42 8.73
N VAL A 27 6.69 10.90 8.80
CA VAL A 27 6.36 9.73 9.64
C VAL A 27 6.89 8.47 8.97
N TRP A 28 6.71 8.35 7.66
CA TRP A 28 7.15 7.21 6.85
C TRP A 28 8.67 7.06 6.81
N GLU A 29 9.41 8.18 6.77
CA GLU A 29 10.86 8.24 6.89
C GLU A 29 11.40 7.64 8.20
N GLN A 30 10.62 7.65 9.28
CA GLN A 30 11.04 7.08 10.57
C GLN A 30 10.84 5.56 10.66
N ILE A 31 9.98 4.99 9.80
CA ILE A 31 9.49 3.61 9.93
C ILE A 31 9.92 2.69 8.77
N MET A 32 10.13 3.26 7.58
CA MET A 32 10.46 2.50 6.38
C MET A 32 11.90 2.76 5.93
N PRO A 33 12.56 1.77 5.30
CA PRO A 33 13.86 2.00 4.66
C PRO A 33 13.73 2.97 3.48
N ASP A 34 14.79 3.71 3.21
CA ASP A 34 14.89 4.67 2.09
C ASP A 34 14.57 4.03 0.74
N THR A 35 14.92 2.75 0.54
CA THR A 35 14.62 2.01 -0.69
C THR A 35 13.11 1.83 -0.89
N THR A 36 12.34 1.62 0.17
CA THR A 36 10.87 1.54 0.09
C THR A 36 10.27 2.91 -0.21
N LEU A 37 10.80 3.99 0.37
CA LEU A 37 10.34 5.35 0.12
C LEU A 37 10.63 5.79 -1.31
N THR A 38 11.83 5.46 -1.81
CA THR A 38 12.27 5.70 -3.19
C THR A 38 11.29 5.14 -4.20
N ASP A 39 10.81 3.91 -3.97
CA ASP A 39 9.83 3.26 -4.84
C ASP A 39 8.40 3.78 -4.66
N LEU A 40 8.07 4.43 -3.54
CA LEU A 40 6.77 5.06 -3.30
C LEU A 40 6.65 6.45 -3.94
N TYR A 41 7.73 7.23 -3.99
CA TYR A 41 7.70 8.62 -4.47
C TYR A 41 7.11 8.81 -5.87
N PRO A 42 7.34 7.92 -6.87
CA PRO A 42 6.78 8.12 -8.21
C PRO A 42 5.26 7.93 -8.27
N LEU A 43 4.68 7.12 -7.37
CA LEU A 43 3.30 6.64 -7.52
C LEU A 43 2.23 7.74 -7.54
N PRO A 44 2.31 8.81 -6.71
CA PRO A 44 1.36 9.92 -6.77
C PRO A 44 1.29 10.64 -8.12
N PHE A 45 2.37 10.60 -8.91
CA PHE A 45 2.48 11.31 -10.17
C PHE A 45 1.93 10.52 -11.36
N LEU A 46 1.63 9.24 -11.18
CA LEU A 46 0.97 8.42 -12.19
C LEU A 46 -0.46 8.91 -12.45
N ALA A 47 -0.92 8.81 -13.69
CA ALA A 47 -2.33 9.05 -14.01
C ALA A 47 -3.23 8.08 -13.25
N PRO A 48 -4.48 8.44 -12.88
CA PRO A 48 -5.34 7.58 -12.06
C PRO A 48 -5.58 6.18 -12.63
N ASP A 49 -5.66 6.03 -13.94
CA ASP A 49 -5.81 4.78 -14.69
C ASP A 49 -4.50 3.98 -14.81
N GLU A 50 -3.37 4.67 -14.78
CA GLU A 50 -2.02 4.10 -14.73
C GLU A 50 -1.53 3.85 -13.30
N PHE A 51 -2.33 4.20 -12.28
CA PHE A 51 -1.93 4.03 -10.90
C PHE A 51 -1.66 2.55 -10.60
N ARG A 52 -0.42 2.24 -10.24
CA ARG A 52 0.00 0.89 -9.86
C ARG A 52 0.73 0.96 -8.53
N PHE A 53 0.54 -0.07 -7.72
CA PHE A 53 1.24 -0.25 -6.46
C PHE A 53 1.66 -1.72 -6.40
N ALA A 54 2.91 -1.97 -6.76
CA ALA A 54 3.42 -3.33 -6.95
C ALA A 54 3.29 -4.17 -5.65
N PRO A 55 2.90 -5.44 -5.73
CA PRO A 55 2.74 -6.30 -4.56
C PRO A 55 3.99 -6.38 -3.67
N ARG A 56 5.17 -6.42 -4.29
CA ARG A 56 6.46 -6.43 -3.58
C ARG A 56 6.72 -5.15 -2.79
N LEU A 57 6.38 -3.99 -3.35
CA LEU A 57 6.49 -2.72 -2.64
C LEU A 57 5.52 -2.70 -1.45
N TRP A 58 4.30 -3.19 -1.64
CA TRP A 58 3.30 -3.31 -0.57
C TRP A 58 3.76 -4.20 0.58
N ALA A 59 4.36 -5.36 0.28
CA ALA A 59 4.94 -6.24 1.28
C ALA A 59 6.03 -5.52 2.12
N ARG A 60 6.91 -4.75 1.48
CA ARG A 60 7.93 -3.96 2.19
C ARG A 60 7.34 -2.84 3.04
N VAL A 61 6.27 -2.18 2.59
CA VAL A 61 5.53 -1.19 3.36
C VAL A 61 4.98 -1.84 4.62
N VAL A 62 4.19 -2.91 4.50
CA VAL A 62 3.59 -3.61 5.64
C VAL A 62 4.67 -4.13 6.59
N GLY A 63 5.77 -4.68 6.05
CA GLY A 63 6.92 -5.10 6.86
C GLY A 63 7.55 -3.95 7.65
N GLY A 64 7.70 -2.77 7.06
CA GLY A 64 8.17 -1.57 7.77
C GLY A 64 7.25 -1.16 8.92
N PHE A 65 5.93 -1.17 8.69
CA PHE A 65 4.96 -0.90 9.76
C PHE A 65 4.96 -1.98 10.86
N ALA A 66 5.11 -3.24 10.49
CA ALA A 66 5.19 -4.34 11.45
C ALA A 66 6.41 -4.23 12.36
N VAL A 67 7.59 -3.93 11.79
CA VAL A 67 8.82 -3.65 12.56
C VAL A 67 8.64 -2.42 13.44
N ALA A 68 8.11 -1.31 12.91
CA ALA A 68 7.90 -0.11 13.70
C ALA A 68 6.92 -0.31 14.87
N HIS A 69 5.92 -1.18 14.68
CA HIS A 69 5.01 -1.60 15.75
C HIS A 69 5.72 -2.45 16.81
N HIS A 70 6.51 -3.43 16.38
CA HIS A 70 7.29 -4.30 17.26
C HIS A 70 8.27 -3.49 18.13
N ASP A 71 9.02 -2.59 17.50
CA ASP A 71 10.01 -1.70 18.13
C ASP A 71 9.36 -0.56 18.93
N ARG A 72 8.03 -0.40 18.88
CA ARG A 72 7.27 0.70 19.52
C ARG A 72 7.77 2.09 19.11
N ARG A 73 8.19 2.28 17.85
CA ARG A 73 8.73 3.56 17.36
C ARG A 73 7.73 4.70 17.42
N LEU A 74 6.44 4.39 17.31
CA LEU A 74 5.33 5.34 17.36
C LEU A 74 4.14 4.72 18.11
N PRO A 75 3.24 5.53 18.68
CA PRO A 75 2.02 5.01 19.27
C PRO A 75 1.19 4.24 18.23
N ARG A 76 0.62 3.11 18.64
CA ARG A 76 -0.15 2.20 17.75
C ARG A 76 -1.17 2.93 16.89
N ASP A 77 -1.93 3.86 17.47
CA ASP A 77 -2.97 4.58 16.74
C ASP A 77 -2.40 5.52 15.66
N HIS A 78 -1.22 6.10 15.90
CA HIS A 78 -0.52 6.90 14.89
C HIS A 78 0.01 6.02 13.76
N LEU A 79 0.56 4.83 14.07
CA LEU A 79 0.98 3.87 13.04
C LEU A 79 -0.21 3.44 12.17
N LEU A 80 -1.34 3.07 12.78
CA LEU A 80 -2.51 2.64 12.02
C LEU A 80 -3.05 3.77 11.13
N ARG A 81 -3.14 5.00 11.65
CA ARG A 81 -3.54 6.16 10.85
C ARG A 81 -2.56 6.44 9.71
N ALA A 82 -1.26 6.28 9.95
CA ALA A 82 -0.24 6.49 8.93
C ALA A 82 -0.22 5.40 7.85
N LEU A 83 -0.74 4.19 8.14
CA LEU A 83 -0.88 3.11 7.16
C LEU A 83 -2.11 3.32 6.25
N THR A 84 -3.18 3.94 6.76
CA THR A 84 -4.46 4.09 6.06
C THR A 84 -4.34 4.57 4.61
N PRO A 85 -3.68 5.70 4.29
CA PRO A 85 -3.60 6.16 2.91
C PRO A 85 -2.76 5.22 2.00
N LEU A 86 -1.76 4.53 2.53
CA LEU A 86 -1.01 3.51 1.80
C LEU A 86 -1.89 2.30 1.47
N TYR A 87 -2.72 1.87 2.42
CA TYR A 87 -3.71 0.81 2.20
C TYR A 87 -4.73 1.21 1.13
N LEU A 88 -5.24 2.46 1.18
CA LEU A 88 -6.16 2.96 0.15
C LEU A 88 -5.51 2.97 -1.23
N GLY A 89 -4.24 3.39 -1.33
CA GLY A 89 -3.45 3.26 -2.56
C GLY A 89 -3.38 1.81 -3.02
N ARG A 90 -3.01 0.87 -2.13
CA ARG A 90 -2.90 -0.56 -2.51
C ARG A 90 -4.22 -1.12 -3.04
N VAL A 91 -5.34 -0.81 -2.40
CA VAL A 91 -6.67 -1.28 -2.84
C VAL A 91 -7.07 -0.63 -4.16
N ALA A 92 -6.81 0.67 -4.34
CA ALA A 92 -7.05 1.35 -5.62
C ALA A 92 -6.30 0.66 -6.77
N ALA A 93 -5.00 0.37 -6.57
CA ALA A 93 -4.20 -0.35 -7.55
C ALA A 93 -4.75 -1.76 -7.84
N PHE A 94 -5.21 -2.48 -6.81
CA PHE A 94 -5.82 -3.81 -6.99
C PHE A 94 -7.10 -3.73 -7.83
N LEU A 95 -8.00 -2.81 -7.50
CA LEU A 95 -9.27 -2.64 -8.21
C LEU A 95 -9.07 -2.26 -9.68
N LEU A 96 -8.08 -1.40 -9.96
CA LEU A 96 -7.69 -1.06 -11.34
C LEU A 96 -7.13 -2.26 -12.09
N GLU A 97 -6.28 -3.05 -11.41
CA GLU A 97 -5.65 -4.24 -11.98
C GLU A 97 -6.67 -5.33 -12.30
N THR A 98 -7.70 -5.50 -11.48
CA THR A 98 -8.67 -6.60 -11.57
C THR A 98 -9.99 -6.24 -12.24
N ARG A 99 -10.17 -4.99 -12.68
CA ARG A 99 -11.46 -4.45 -13.15
C ARG A 99 -12.16 -5.34 -14.19
N ASP A 100 -11.38 -5.83 -15.15
CA ASP A 100 -11.87 -6.61 -16.30
C ASP A 100 -11.30 -8.05 -16.30
N ARG A 101 -10.85 -8.53 -15.14
CA ARG A 101 -10.28 -9.88 -14.96
C ARG A 101 -11.36 -10.88 -14.56
N SER A 102 -11.21 -12.13 -15.02
CA SER A 102 -12.01 -13.26 -14.56
C SER A 102 -11.71 -13.62 -13.10
N PRO A 103 -12.60 -14.35 -12.40
CA PRO A 103 -12.36 -14.79 -11.03
C PRO A 103 -11.03 -15.53 -10.82
N ALA A 104 -10.63 -16.40 -11.77
CA ALA A 104 -9.37 -17.13 -11.70
C ALA A 104 -8.15 -16.20 -11.81
N GLU A 105 -8.22 -15.16 -12.65
CA GLU A 105 -7.15 -14.15 -12.76
C GLU A 105 -7.09 -13.24 -11.53
N ILE A 106 -8.22 -13.01 -10.84
CA ILE A 106 -8.27 -12.30 -9.56
C ILE A 106 -7.59 -13.15 -8.47
N GLU A 107 -7.89 -14.45 -8.41
CA GLU A 107 -7.22 -15.38 -7.48
C GLU A 107 -5.71 -15.40 -7.74
N GLN A 108 -5.29 -15.44 -9.00
CA GLN A 108 -3.87 -15.36 -9.36
C GLN A 108 -3.23 -14.04 -8.88
N ALA A 109 -3.92 -12.91 -9.01
CA ALA A 109 -3.43 -11.63 -8.50
C ALA A 109 -3.30 -11.63 -6.97
N VAL A 110 -4.19 -12.32 -6.25
CA VAL A 110 -4.08 -12.50 -4.79
C VAL A 110 -2.89 -13.39 -4.44
N GLU A 111 -2.65 -14.45 -5.21
CA GLU A 111 -1.50 -15.33 -5.02
C GLU A 111 -0.17 -14.60 -5.27
N GLU A 112 -0.12 -13.71 -6.26
CA GLU A 112 1.05 -12.84 -6.50
C GLU A 112 1.32 -11.90 -5.30
N ILE A 113 0.28 -11.43 -4.63
CA ILE A 113 0.43 -10.67 -3.38
C ILE A 113 1.02 -11.56 -2.30
N ALA A 114 0.44 -12.74 -2.08
CA ALA A 114 0.94 -13.68 -1.09
C ALA A 114 2.42 -14.01 -1.32
N GLY A 115 2.77 -14.40 -2.55
CA GLY A 115 4.15 -14.68 -2.95
C GLY A 115 5.10 -13.50 -2.73
N ALA A 116 4.65 -12.26 -2.94
CA ALA A 116 5.44 -11.08 -2.65
C ALA A 116 5.73 -10.90 -1.15
N PHE A 117 4.76 -11.21 -0.27
CA PHE A 117 5.00 -11.24 1.17
C PHE A 117 5.98 -12.34 1.55
N GLU A 118 5.88 -13.51 0.94
CA GLU A 118 6.80 -14.62 1.20
C GLU A 118 8.24 -14.28 0.79
N ALA A 119 8.41 -13.68 -0.40
CA ALA A 119 9.71 -13.25 -0.91
C ALA A 119 10.38 -12.18 -0.04
N GLU A 120 9.59 -11.34 0.65
CA GLU A 120 10.11 -10.30 1.55
C GLU A 120 10.28 -10.78 3.01
N LYS A 121 9.85 -12.01 3.36
CA LYS A 121 10.05 -12.57 4.72
C LYS A 121 11.52 -12.51 5.20
N PRO A 122 12.55 -12.85 4.39
CA PRO A 122 13.94 -12.77 4.85
C PRO A 122 14.37 -11.36 5.26
N THR A 123 13.97 -10.34 4.47
CA THR A 123 14.22 -8.93 4.78
C THR A 123 13.53 -8.52 6.08
N LEU A 124 12.29 -8.97 6.29
CA LEU A 124 11.54 -8.71 7.52
C LEU A 124 12.23 -9.32 8.74
N ILE A 125 12.58 -10.61 8.67
CA ILE A 125 13.25 -11.34 9.76
C ILE A 125 14.59 -10.67 10.11
N GLY A 126 15.38 -10.26 9.10
CA GLY A 126 16.65 -9.57 9.35
C GLY A 126 16.52 -8.23 10.08
N ARG A 127 15.33 -7.63 10.07
CA ARG A 127 14.99 -6.38 10.77
C ARG A 127 14.24 -6.60 12.09
N TRP A 128 13.79 -7.83 12.36
CA TRP A 128 12.98 -8.19 13.52
C TRP A 128 13.89 -8.53 14.70
N ARG A 129 14.22 -7.54 15.54
CA ARG A 129 15.14 -7.67 16.67
C ARG A 129 14.43 -7.60 18.01
#